data_AF-A0A3E2WYK8-F1
#
_entry.id   AF-A0A3E2WYK8-F1
#
_cell.length_a   1.000
_cell.length_b   1.000
_cell.length_c   1.000
_cell.angle_alpha   90.00
_cell.angle_beta   90.00
_cell.angle_gamma   90.00
#
_symmetry.space_group_name_H-M   'P 1'
#
loop_
_entity.id
_entity.type
_entity.pdbx_description
1 polymer ?
#
loop_
_entity_poly.entity_id
_entity_poly.type
_entity_poly.pdbx_seq_one_letter_code
_entity_poly.pdbx_strand_id
1 'polypeptide(L)'
;MEQPDSCYFKAQKKYEITKIPHPKYPWLHRIRSLVTINERVPAGTLGGFVQSEKNLSQEGKCWIYDNALCCEAAVTEKEAGLFDGAVARGDALVTGDACLYDRAVAEGRCVIRNGEVKEDARIAGFAVLSEGTIDGLSPLVAGHSNVYGEVWGLFVIKDIVLPKEELINPTEDLFIIENGQRDVLVKQKKLEPPKRYVMQQEKQKKAVKKQPER
;
A
#
# COMPACT_ATOMS: atom_id res chain seq x y z
N MET A 1 2.54 -23.55 -52.57
CA MET A 1 1.80 -23.45 -51.30
C MET A 1 2.64 -22.62 -50.37
N GLU A 2 2.33 -21.33 -50.25
CA GLU A 2 2.98 -20.44 -49.28
C GLU A 2 2.46 -20.79 -47.89
N GLN A 3 3.38 -21.00 -46.95
CA GLN A 3 3.02 -21.22 -45.55
C GLN A 3 2.47 -19.90 -44.97
N PRO A 4 1.39 -19.93 -44.18
CA PRO A 4 0.86 -18.71 -43.58
C PRO A 4 1.86 -18.13 -42.59
N ASP A 5 2.06 -16.82 -42.66
CA ASP A 5 2.87 -16.05 -41.69
C ASP A 5 2.38 -16.36 -40.28
N SER A 6 3.30 -16.83 -39.43
CA SER A 6 2.99 -17.11 -38.03
C SER A 6 2.66 -15.81 -37.31
N CYS A 7 1.43 -15.69 -36.80
CA CYS A 7 1.04 -14.55 -35.99
C CYS A 7 1.56 -14.75 -34.56
N TYR A 8 2.52 -13.93 -34.15
CA TYR A 8 2.99 -13.88 -32.76
C TYR A 8 2.24 -12.78 -32.01
N PHE A 9 1.62 -13.13 -30.89
CA PHE A 9 1.05 -12.16 -29.95
C PHE A 9 2.20 -11.43 -29.25
N LYS A 10 2.47 -10.18 -29.65
CA LYS A 10 3.38 -9.30 -28.90
C LYS A 10 2.64 -8.81 -27.66
N ALA A 11 3.15 -9.12 -26.47
CA ALA A 11 2.58 -8.61 -25.22
C ALA A 11 2.49 -7.08 -25.28
N GLN A 12 1.30 -6.54 -25.02
CA GLN A 12 1.06 -5.11 -25.02
C GLN A 12 1.73 -4.50 -23.79
N LYS A 13 2.64 -3.54 -24.00
CA LYS A 13 3.27 -2.81 -22.89
C LYS A 13 2.25 -1.90 -22.20
N LYS A 14 2.34 -1.80 -20.88
CA LYS A 14 1.55 -0.89 -20.04
C LYS A 14 1.98 0.56 -20.24
N TYR A 15 3.29 0.80 -20.35
CA TYR A 15 3.85 2.14 -20.48
C TYR A 15 5.16 2.16 -21.29
N GLU A 16 5.55 3.35 -21.74
CA GLU A 16 6.86 3.65 -22.32
C GLU A 16 7.63 4.65 -21.45
N ILE A 17 8.96 4.62 -21.55
CA ILE A 17 9.85 5.64 -21.01
C ILE A 17 10.12 6.66 -22.10
N THR A 18 9.78 7.92 -21.83
CA THR A 18 9.90 9.01 -22.81
C THR A 18 11.31 9.59 -22.84
N LYS A 19 11.56 10.51 -23.80
CA LYS A 19 12.82 11.28 -23.87
C LYS A 19 12.81 12.54 -23.00
N ILE A 20 11.81 12.73 -22.14
CA ILE A 20 11.69 13.91 -21.28
C ILE A 20 12.50 13.64 -20.01
N PRO A 21 13.69 14.27 -19.83
CA PRO A 21 14.51 14.02 -18.65
C PRO A 21 13.96 14.77 -17.43
N HIS A 22 14.27 14.27 -16.23
CA HIS A 22 14.01 15.00 -15.00
C HIS A 22 14.89 16.27 -14.92
N PRO A 23 14.36 17.45 -14.55
CA PRO A 23 15.13 18.70 -14.57
C PRO A 23 16.41 18.70 -13.73
N LYS A 24 16.39 17.99 -12.60
CA LYS A 24 17.54 17.88 -11.68
C LYS A 24 18.37 16.61 -11.88
N TYR A 25 17.79 15.56 -12.48
CA TYR A 25 18.39 14.22 -12.55
C TYR A 25 18.29 13.69 -13.98
N PRO A 26 19.14 14.15 -14.91
CA PRO A 26 18.92 13.95 -16.35
C PRO A 26 18.92 12.48 -16.82
N TRP A 27 19.37 11.54 -16.00
CA TRP A 27 19.31 10.10 -16.28
C TRP A 27 17.94 9.48 -15.97
N LEU A 28 17.05 10.18 -15.25
CA LEU A 28 15.68 9.76 -15.01
C LEU A 28 14.76 10.35 -16.07
N HIS A 29 13.82 9.55 -16.54
CA HIS A 29 12.98 9.88 -17.67
C HIS A 29 11.52 9.68 -17.34
N ARG A 30 10.68 10.56 -17.88
CA ARG A 30 9.24 10.54 -17.60
C ARG A 30 8.57 9.34 -18.24
N ILE A 31 7.66 8.68 -17.53
CA ILE A 31 6.85 7.58 -18.09
C ILE A 31 5.59 8.11 -18.78
N ARG A 32 5.08 7.36 -19.75
CA ARG A 32 3.79 7.60 -20.41
C ARG A 32 3.00 6.32 -20.53
N SER A 33 1.74 6.33 -20.11
CA SER A 33 0.86 5.17 -20.25
C SER A 33 0.56 4.90 -21.72
N LEU A 34 0.58 3.62 -22.10
CA LEU A 34 0.20 3.15 -23.44
C LEU A 34 -1.23 2.59 -23.46
N VAL A 35 -1.76 2.29 -22.28
CA VAL A 35 -3.11 1.78 -22.04
C VAL A 35 -3.74 2.55 -20.88
N THR A 36 -5.06 2.45 -20.73
CA THR A 36 -5.74 2.92 -19.51
C THR A 36 -5.42 1.99 -18.36
N ILE A 37 -4.81 2.50 -17.30
CA ILE A 37 -4.38 1.71 -16.13
C ILE A 37 -5.47 1.72 -15.05
N ASN A 38 -6.04 2.89 -14.79
CA ASN A 38 -7.17 3.10 -13.87
C ASN A 38 -7.88 4.41 -14.23
N GLU A 39 -8.90 4.79 -13.46
CA GLU A 39 -9.72 5.98 -13.70
C GLU A 39 -8.92 7.29 -13.75
N ARG A 40 -7.78 7.35 -13.04
CA ARG A 40 -6.89 8.53 -13.00
C ARG A 40 -5.82 8.52 -14.08
N VAL A 41 -5.58 7.37 -14.73
CA VAL A 41 -4.51 7.20 -15.74
C VAL A 41 -5.08 6.59 -17.02
N PRO A 42 -5.78 7.40 -17.85
CA PRO A 42 -6.10 7.04 -19.23
C PRO A 42 -4.84 6.79 -20.07
N ALA A 43 -4.99 6.13 -21.22
CA ALA A 43 -3.90 5.98 -22.19
C ALA A 43 -3.32 7.34 -22.64
N GLY A 44 -2.00 7.42 -22.77
CA GLY A 44 -1.27 8.64 -23.15
C GLY A 44 -0.90 9.57 -21.99
N THR A 45 -1.34 9.26 -20.77
CA THR A 45 -1.08 10.07 -19.56
C THR A 45 0.40 10.00 -19.17
N LEU A 46 1.00 11.15 -18.89
CA LEU A 46 2.36 11.23 -18.33
C LEU A 46 2.32 10.93 -16.83
N GLY A 47 3.30 10.17 -16.34
CA GLY A 47 3.51 9.90 -14.92
C GLY A 47 4.78 10.56 -14.38
N GLY A 48 5.32 9.99 -13.31
CA GLY A 48 6.61 10.35 -12.73
C GLY A 48 7.80 9.80 -13.52
N PHE A 49 8.91 9.58 -12.84
CA PHE A 49 10.18 9.28 -13.51
C PHE A 49 10.79 7.96 -13.06
N VAL A 50 11.41 7.28 -14.01
CA VAL A 50 12.17 6.05 -13.80
C VAL A 50 13.54 6.13 -14.44
N GLN A 51 14.48 5.34 -13.94
CA GLN A 51 15.78 5.17 -14.59
C GLN A 51 15.71 4.17 -15.75
N SER A 52 14.94 3.09 -15.59
CA SER A 52 14.79 2.03 -16.59
C SER A 52 13.46 1.29 -16.42
N GLU A 53 13.12 0.41 -17.37
CA GLU A 53 11.90 -0.41 -17.29
C GLU A 53 11.89 -1.38 -16.09
N LYS A 54 13.03 -1.58 -15.43
CA LYS A 54 13.13 -2.43 -14.23
C LYS A 54 12.50 -1.78 -12.99
N ASN A 55 12.35 -0.45 -12.97
CA ASN A 55 11.91 0.28 -11.78
C ASN A 55 10.39 0.29 -11.58
N LEU A 56 9.63 0.07 -12.66
CA LEU A 56 8.17 0.03 -12.60
C LEU A 56 7.69 -1.20 -13.38
N SER A 57 6.95 -2.10 -12.73
CA SER A 57 6.48 -3.31 -13.40
C SER A 57 5.57 -2.98 -14.58
N GLN A 58 5.69 -3.75 -15.67
CA GLN A 58 4.76 -3.69 -16.81
C GLN A 58 3.43 -4.40 -16.50
N GLU A 59 3.35 -5.13 -15.38
CA GLU A 59 2.15 -5.84 -14.92
C GLU A 59 1.46 -5.08 -13.77
N GLY A 60 0.23 -5.48 -13.45
CA GLY A 60 -0.59 -4.85 -12.41
C GLY A 60 -0.93 -3.38 -12.70
N LYS A 61 -1.57 -2.71 -11.74
CA LYS A 61 -1.96 -1.30 -11.85
C LYS A 61 -0.99 -0.32 -11.20
N CYS A 62 0.19 -0.77 -10.79
CA CYS A 62 1.17 0.09 -10.16
C CYS A 62 1.56 1.24 -11.09
N TRP A 63 1.73 2.42 -10.49
CA TRP A 63 1.99 3.64 -11.23
C TRP A 63 2.75 4.66 -10.40
N ILE A 64 3.56 5.46 -11.10
CA ILE A 64 4.29 6.57 -10.51
C ILE A 64 3.64 7.83 -11.05
N TYR A 65 3.08 8.64 -10.16
CA TYR A 65 2.34 9.86 -10.45
C TYR A 65 3.23 11.09 -10.32
N ASP A 66 2.77 12.20 -10.90
CA ASP A 66 3.33 13.54 -10.71
C ASP A 66 4.85 13.60 -10.88
N ASN A 67 5.60 14.04 -9.86
CA ASN A 67 7.06 14.14 -9.87
C ASN A 67 7.75 13.04 -9.05
N ALA A 68 7.01 11.99 -8.68
CA ALA A 68 7.57 10.88 -7.92
C ALA A 68 8.61 10.10 -8.75
N LEU A 69 9.54 9.45 -8.05
CA LEU A 69 10.72 8.82 -8.63
C LEU A 69 10.84 7.37 -8.16
N CYS A 70 11.16 6.45 -9.09
CA CYS A 70 11.66 5.12 -8.76
C CYS A 70 12.93 4.83 -9.57
N CYS A 71 14.06 4.64 -8.89
CA CYS A 71 15.36 4.54 -9.55
C CYS A 71 16.31 3.53 -8.87
N GLU A 72 17.52 3.41 -9.40
CA GLU A 72 18.51 2.42 -8.94
C GLU A 72 17.96 0.99 -9.10
N ALA A 73 18.06 0.13 -8.08
CA ALA A 73 17.48 -1.21 -8.08
C ALA A 73 16.09 -1.26 -7.43
N ALA A 74 15.50 -0.11 -7.06
CA ALA A 74 14.16 -0.08 -6.50
C ALA A 74 13.11 -0.47 -7.54
N VAL A 75 12.05 -1.12 -7.07
CA VAL A 75 10.97 -1.64 -7.90
C VAL A 75 9.62 -1.25 -7.32
N THR A 76 8.73 -0.73 -8.17
CA THR A 76 7.32 -0.51 -7.88
C THR A 76 6.46 -1.49 -8.69
N GLU A 77 5.66 -2.31 -8.03
CA GLU A 77 4.89 -3.39 -8.67
C GLU A 77 3.49 -3.61 -8.05
N LYS A 78 2.71 -4.51 -8.65
CA LYS A 78 1.32 -4.85 -8.26
C LYS A 78 0.38 -3.64 -8.38
N GLU A 79 -0.26 -3.21 -7.30
CA GLU A 79 -1.20 -2.07 -7.28
C GLU A 79 -0.59 -0.83 -6.60
N ALA A 80 0.70 -0.85 -6.27
CA ALA A 80 1.35 0.20 -5.52
C ALA A 80 1.46 1.54 -6.26
N GLY A 81 1.39 2.64 -5.51
CA GLY A 81 1.40 4.00 -6.05
C GLY A 81 2.46 4.89 -5.41
N LEU A 82 3.20 5.65 -6.23
CA LEU A 82 4.07 6.74 -5.76
C LEU A 82 3.50 8.07 -6.25
N PHE A 83 3.32 9.05 -5.37
CA PHE A 83 2.67 10.32 -5.66
C PHE A 83 3.54 11.53 -5.33
N ASP A 84 3.16 12.70 -5.85
CA ASP A 84 3.77 14.00 -5.56
C ASP A 84 5.29 14.04 -5.83
N GLY A 85 6.11 14.03 -4.78
CA GLY A 85 7.58 14.01 -4.82
C GLY A 85 8.18 12.81 -4.10
N ALA A 86 7.39 11.75 -3.87
CA ALA A 86 7.85 10.54 -3.22
C ALA A 86 9.00 9.86 -3.99
N VAL A 87 9.91 9.21 -3.27
CA VAL A 87 11.12 8.60 -3.84
C VAL A 87 11.29 7.16 -3.38
N ALA A 88 11.38 6.24 -4.32
CA ALA A 88 11.87 4.88 -4.10
C ALA A 88 13.27 4.72 -4.74
N ARG A 89 14.27 4.30 -3.94
CA ARG A 89 15.66 4.14 -4.38
C ARG A 89 16.39 3.00 -3.65
N GLY A 90 17.65 2.75 -3.97
CA GLY A 90 18.40 1.61 -3.45
C GLY A 90 17.88 0.30 -4.03
N ASP A 91 17.59 -0.66 -3.17
CA ASP A 91 17.00 -1.97 -3.45
C ASP A 91 15.53 -2.04 -2.93
N ALA A 92 14.87 -0.88 -2.77
CA ALA A 92 13.56 -0.81 -2.13
C ALA A 92 12.46 -1.48 -2.97
N LEU A 93 11.61 -2.27 -2.33
CA LEU A 93 10.45 -2.87 -2.99
C LEU A 93 9.17 -2.22 -2.47
N VAL A 94 8.45 -1.55 -3.37
CA VAL A 94 7.12 -0.99 -3.11
C VAL A 94 6.10 -1.82 -3.90
N THR A 95 5.29 -2.60 -3.20
CA THR A 95 4.42 -3.65 -3.78
C THR A 95 3.07 -3.66 -3.08
N GLY A 96 2.23 -4.65 -3.42
CA GLY A 96 0.87 -4.80 -2.89
C GLY A 96 0.02 -3.58 -3.24
N ASP A 97 -0.60 -2.96 -2.24
CA ASP A 97 -1.40 -1.73 -2.35
C ASP A 97 -0.74 -0.51 -1.67
N ALA A 98 0.56 -0.61 -1.38
CA ALA A 98 1.32 0.46 -0.74
C ALA A 98 1.26 1.78 -1.52
N CYS A 99 1.06 2.87 -0.78
CA CYS A 99 1.02 4.22 -1.36
C CYS A 99 2.00 5.15 -0.64
N LEU A 100 2.87 5.82 -1.41
CA LEU A 100 3.80 6.84 -0.91
C LEU A 100 3.42 8.22 -1.45
N TYR A 101 3.37 9.23 -0.59
CA TYR A 101 2.92 10.59 -0.91
C TYR A 101 3.94 11.66 -0.51
N ASP A 102 3.68 12.91 -0.91
CA ASP A 102 4.44 14.09 -0.52
C ASP A 102 5.95 13.98 -0.78
N ARG A 103 6.78 13.91 0.27
CA ARG A 103 8.24 13.78 0.24
C ARG A 103 8.71 12.46 0.87
N ALA A 104 7.81 11.48 0.98
CA ALA A 104 8.12 10.18 1.55
C ALA A 104 9.26 9.49 0.80
N VAL A 105 10.15 8.82 1.53
CA VAL A 105 11.31 8.13 0.97
C VAL A 105 11.33 6.67 1.39
N ALA A 106 11.35 5.77 0.41
CA ALA A 106 11.72 4.37 0.57
C ALA A 106 13.14 4.15 0.03
N GLU A 107 14.04 3.63 0.88
CA GLU A 107 15.43 3.42 0.49
C GLU A 107 16.13 2.27 1.21
N GLY A 108 17.25 1.81 0.63
CA GLY A 108 17.91 0.60 1.10
C GLY A 108 17.16 -0.64 0.60
N ARG A 109 17.03 -1.68 1.42
CA ARG A 109 16.36 -2.96 1.08
C ARG A 109 15.00 -3.09 1.77
N CYS A 110 14.32 -1.98 2.01
CA CYS A 110 13.03 -2.00 2.67
C CYS A 110 11.95 -2.60 1.77
N VAL A 111 10.94 -3.20 2.38
CA VAL A 111 9.79 -3.79 1.68
C VAL A 111 8.50 -3.18 2.21
N ILE A 112 7.79 -2.44 1.37
CA ILE A 112 6.51 -1.82 1.69
C ILE A 112 5.44 -2.57 0.90
N ARG A 113 4.67 -3.43 1.58
CA ARG A 113 3.63 -4.26 0.94
C ARG A 113 2.25 -3.62 1.00
N ASN A 114 1.96 -2.95 2.11
CA ASN A 114 0.68 -2.29 2.33
C ASN A 114 0.89 -1.05 3.19
N GLY A 115 -0.05 -0.12 3.10
CA GLY A 115 -0.09 1.06 3.95
C GLY A 115 0.27 2.35 3.24
N GLU A 116 0.14 3.44 3.98
CA GLU A 116 0.41 4.78 3.49
C GLU A 116 1.66 5.33 4.16
N VAL A 117 2.57 5.90 3.36
CA VAL A 117 3.74 6.63 3.85
C VAL A 117 3.67 8.03 3.26
N LYS A 118 3.64 9.06 4.11
CA LYS A 118 3.41 10.45 3.66
C LYS A 118 4.27 11.46 4.39
N GLU A 119 4.13 12.72 4.00
CA GLU A 119 4.90 13.86 4.51
C GLU A 119 6.42 13.65 4.33
N ASP A 120 7.22 13.73 5.39
CA ASP A 120 8.68 13.56 5.38
C ASP A 120 9.13 12.18 5.90
N ALA A 121 8.21 11.21 5.93
CA ALA A 121 8.50 9.89 6.47
C ALA A 121 9.52 9.14 5.62
N ARG A 122 10.45 8.45 6.29
CA ARG A 122 11.51 7.66 5.67
C ARG A 122 11.46 6.21 6.14
N ILE A 123 11.32 5.30 5.18
CA ILE A 123 11.41 3.85 5.39
C ILE A 123 12.76 3.40 4.84
N ALA A 124 13.61 2.85 5.70
CA ALA A 124 15.02 2.63 5.36
C ALA A 124 15.56 1.29 5.83
N GLY A 125 16.69 0.87 5.23
CA GLY A 125 17.41 -0.31 5.67
C GLY A 125 16.69 -1.60 5.30
N PHE A 126 16.33 -2.43 6.28
CA PHE A 126 15.58 -3.68 6.08
C PHE A 126 14.15 -3.58 6.59
N ALA A 127 13.62 -2.36 6.73
CA ALA A 127 12.29 -2.13 7.25
C ALA A 127 11.21 -2.85 6.43
N VAL A 128 10.17 -3.31 7.12
CA VAL A 128 9.03 -4.00 6.51
C VAL A 128 7.74 -3.34 6.95
N LEU A 129 6.89 -2.94 6.00
CA LEU A 129 5.52 -2.52 6.24
C LEU A 129 4.55 -3.50 5.59
N SER A 130 3.57 -3.97 6.34
CA SER A 130 2.58 -4.94 5.86
C SER A 130 1.22 -4.76 6.54
N GLU A 131 0.17 -5.27 5.89
CA GLU A 131 -1.14 -5.38 6.51
C GLU A 131 -1.16 -6.34 7.71
N GLY A 132 -2.13 -6.15 8.59
CA GLY A 132 -2.38 -7.00 9.73
C GLY A 132 -3.05 -8.30 9.33
N THR A 133 -2.84 -9.34 10.13
CA THR A 133 -3.34 -10.69 9.84
C THR A 133 -4.83 -10.89 10.12
N ILE A 134 -5.47 -9.94 10.83
CA ILE A 134 -6.86 -10.09 11.29
C ILE A 134 -7.86 -9.41 10.36
N ASP A 135 -7.63 -8.14 10.07
CA ASP A 135 -8.58 -7.26 9.39
C ASP A 135 -8.08 -6.75 8.04
N GLY A 136 -6.84 -7.09 7.65
CA GLY A 136 -6.20 -6.57 6.45
C GLY A 136 -5.93 -5.06 6.52
N LEU A 137 -6.00 -4.46 7.72
CA LEU A 137 -5.68 -3.04 7.87
C LEU A 137 -4.16 -2.84 7.86
N SER A 138 -3.75 -1.72 7.31
CA SER A 138 -2.35 -1.41 7.02
C SER A 138 -1.88 -0.18 7.80
N PRO A 139 -0.56 -0.05 8.02
CA PRO A 139 -0.01 1.06 8.79
C PRO A 139 -0.06 2.38 8.02
N LEU A 140 -0.19 3.47 8.77
CA LEU A 140 0.08 4.84 8.32
C LEU A 140 1.39 5.33 8.95
N VAL A 141 2.36 5.72 8.14
CA VAL A 141 3.60 6.36 8.57
C VAL A 141 3.62 7.80 8.04
N ALA A 142 3.70 8.78 8.93
CA ALA A 142 3.58 10.21 8.59
C ALA A 142 4.55 11.07 9.43
N GLY A 143 4.56 12.39 9.23
CA GLY A 143 5.45 13.31 9.92
C GLY A 143 6.91 13.11 9.55
N HIS A 144 7.79 13.47 10.48
CA HIS A 144 9.25 13.27 10.36
C HIS A 144 9.68 11.88 10.86
N SER A 145 8.92 10.84 10.50
CA SER A 145 9.16 9.46 10.95
C SER A 145 10.37 8.82 10.28
N ASN A 146 11.07 7.95 11.02
CA ASN A 146 12.12 7.09 10.47
C ASN A 146 11.88 5.64 10.89
N VAL A 147 11.56 4.77 9.93
CA VAL A 147 11.25 3.36 10.19
C VAL A 147 12.39 2.50 9.64
N TYR A 148 12.99 1.72 10.53
CA TYR A 148 14.05 0.76 10.24
C TYR A 148 13.68 -0.69 10.60
N GLY A 149 12.65 -0.86 11.43
CA GLY A 149 12.10 -2.14 11.88
C GLY A 149 10.86 -2.57 11.09
N GLU A 150 10.06 -3.44 11.70
CA GLU A 150 8.88 -4.02 11.09
C GLU A 150 7.60 -3.44 11.70
N VAL A 151 6.61 -3.10 10.86
CA VAL A 151 5.29 -2.62 11.30
C VAL A 151 4.20 -3.34 10.52
N TRP A 152 3.33 -4.05 11.24
CA TRP A 152 2.30 -4.92 10.68
C TRP A 152 0.95 -4.61 11.32
N GLY A 153 -0.05 -4.28 10.52
CA GLY A 153 -1.41 -3.98 11.00
C GLY A 153 -1.68 -2.51 11.25
N LEU A 154 -2.80 -2.24 11.94
CA LEU A 154 -3.33 -0.90 12.14
C LEU A 154 -2.46 -0.10 13.13
N PHE A 155 -1.51 0.66 12.57
CA PHE A 155 -0.65 1.60 13.30
C PHE A 155 -0.73 3.00 12.70
N VAL A 156 -0.60 4.02 13.55
CA VAL A 156 -0.21 5.37 13.14
C VAL A 156 1.16 5.65 13.73
N ILE A 157 2.17 5.76 12.87
CA ILE A 157 3.56 6.03 13.24
C ILE A 157 3.89 7.47 12.82
N LYS A 158 4.21 8.30 13.82
CA LYS A 158 4.74 9.65 13.68
C LYS A 158 6.02 9.79 14.51
N ASP A 159 6.86 8.77 14.46
CA ASP A 159 8.05 8.63 15.29
C ASP A 159 9.07 7.67 14.63
N ILE A 160 10.08 7.30 15.41
CA ILE A 160 11.15 6.39 15.03
C ILE A 160 10.79 4.95 15.40
N VAL A 161 10.99 4.03 14.46
CA VAL A 161 10.97 2.58 14.72
C VAL A 161 12.36 2.04 14.42
N LEU A 162 13.04 1.50 15.43
CA LEU A 162 14.44 1.11 15.35
C LEU A 162 14.64 -0.25 14.69
N PRO A 163 15.86 -0.57 14.20
CA PRO A 163 16.16 -1.89 13.71
C PRO A 163 15.87 -2.98 14.76
N LYS A 164 15.30 -4.11 14.32
CA LYS A 164 14.86 -5.25 15.15
C LYS A 164 13.62 -4.97 16.03
N GLU A 165 13.02 -3.79 15.96
CA GLU A 165 11.69 -3.61 16.53
C GLU A 165 10.65 -4.24 15.61
N GLU A 166 9.79 -5.08 16.19
CA GLU A 166 8.68 -5.73 15.51
C GLU A 166 7.37 -5.22 16.14
N LEU A 167 6.71 -4.29 15.45
CA LEU A 167 5.44 -3.72 15.84
C LEU A 167 4.32 -4.46 15.11
N ILE A 168 3.79 -5.49 15.76
CA ILE A 168 2.72 -6.33 15.20
C ILE A 168 1.44 -6.04 15.97
N ASN A 169 0.37 -5.69 15.26
CA ASN A 169 -0.96 -5.47 15.83
C ASN A 169 -1.88 -6.66 15.49
N PRO A 170 -2.07 -7.62 16.41
CA PRO A 170 -2.99 -8.74 16.26
C PRO A 170 -4.38 -8.40 16.84
N THR A 171 -4.82 -7.15 16.79
CA THR A 171 -6.16 -6.74 17.21
C THR A 171 -6.78 -5.81 16.16
N GLU A 172 -8.03 -5.41 16.38
CA GLU A 172 -8.72 -4.40 15.55
C GLU A 172 -8.57 -2.98 16.16
N ASP A 173 -7.70 -2.82 17.16
CA ASP A 173 -7.47 -1.55 17.85
C ASP A 173 -6.48 -0.69 17.06
N LEU A 174 -6.56 0.63 17.20
CA LEU A 174 -5.57 1.53 16.60
C LEU A 174 -4.43 1.78 17.60
N PHE A 175 -3.21 1.40 17.24
CA PHE A 175 -2.00 1.76 17.98
C PHE A 175 -1.36 3.02 17.39
N ILE A 176 -1.04 3.98 18.25
CA ILE A 176 -0.46 5.27 17.86
C ILE A 176 0.89 5.40 18.53
N ILE A 177 1.93 5.70 17.75
CA ILE A 177 3.26 6.04 18.24
C ILE A 177 3.59 7.44 17.74
N GLU A 178 3.64 8.40 18.66
CA GLU A 178 3.83 9.82 18.34
C GLU A 178 4.61 10.48 19.48
N ASN A 179 5.71 11.18 19.16
CA ASN A 179 6.51 11.97 20.10
C ASN A 179 6.95 11.21 21.38
N GLY A 180 7.38 9.96 21.23
CA GLY A 180 7.82 9.06 22.30
C GLY A 180 6.68 8.45 23.12
N GLN A 181 5.43 8.78 22.81
CA GLN A 181 4.24 8.26 23.48
C GLN A 181 3.63 7.12 22.68
N ARG A 182 2.98 6.20 23.41
CA ARG A 182 2.26 5.06 22.84
C ARG A 182 0.83 5.07 23.36
N ASP A 183 -0.12 5.26 22.45
CA ASP A 183 -1.54 5.28 22.75
C ASP A 183 -2.28 4.17 22.02
N VAL A 184 -3.44 3.79 22.57
CA VAL A 184 -4.30 2.75 22.00
C VAL A 184 -5.74 3.25 21.99
N LEU A 185 -6.36 3.28 20.80
CA LEU A 185 -7.81 3.45 20.67
C LEU A 185 -8.46 2.08 20.50
N VAL A 186 -9.08 1.60 21.59
CA VAL A 186 -9.73 0.28 21.63
C VAL A 186 -11.05 0.29 20.88
N LYS A 187 -11.24 -0.67 19.98
CA LYS A 187 -12.51 -0.86 19.29
C LYS A 187 -13.56 -1.44 20.22
N GLN A 188 -14.53 -0.63 20.61
CA GLN A 188 -15.60 -1.08 21.49
C GLN A 188 -16.52 -2.08 20.78
N LYS A 189 -16.59 -3.31 21.30
CA LYS A 189 -17.56 -4.32 20.88
C LYS A 189 -18.65 -4.42 21.94
N LYS A 190 -19.91 -4.14 21.56
CA LYS A 190 -21.06 -4.36 22.45
C LYS A 190 -21.22 -5.85 22.67
N LEU A 191 -21.52 -6.25 23.90
CA LEU A 191 -21.88 -7.62 24.21
C LEU A 191 -23.23 -7.94 23.57
N GLU A 192 -23.20 -8.71 22.50
CA GLU A 192 -24.41 -9.23 21.88
C GLU A 192 -24.69 -10.66 22.39
N PRO A 193 -25.94 -10.97 22.75
CA PRO A 193 -26.29 -12.31 23.15
C PRO A 193 -26.03 -13.30 22.00
N PRO A 194 -25.45 -14.48 22.26
CA PRO A 194 -25.21 -15.48 21.22
C PRO A 194 -26.51 -15.82 20.48
N LYS A 195 -26.43 -16.09 19.17
CA LYS A 195 -27.61 -16.45 18.34
C LYS A 195 -28.49 -17.52 18.98
N ARG A 196 -27.89 -18.49 19.68
CA ARG A 196 -28.59 -19.57 20.40
C ARG A 196 -29.48 -19.05 21.53
N TYR A 197 -29.02 -18.04 22.27
CA TYR A 197 -29.79 -17.40 23.33
C TYR A 197 -31.00 -16.65 22.76
N VAL A 198 -30.79 -15.88 21.69
CA VAL A 198 -31.86 -15.13 21.01
C VAL A 198 -32.93 -16.10 20.47
N MET A 199 -32.52 -17.19 19.81
CA MET A 199 -33.45 -18.22 19.32
C MET A 199 -34.25 -18.90 20.44
N GLN A 200 -33.65 -19.15 21.61
CA GLN A 200 -34.36 -19.72 22.75
C GLN A 200 -35.40 -18.74 23.31
N GLN A 201 -35.07 -17.46 23.42
CA GLN A 201 -36.03 -16.43 23.85
C GLN A 201 -37.21 -16.29 22.89
N GLU A 202 -36.98 -16.34 21.57
CA GLU A 202 -38.06 -16.26 20.58
C GLU A 202 -38.99 -17.47 20.66
N LYS A 203 -38.45 -18.68 20.85
CA LYS A 203 -39.25 -19.90 21.07
C LYS A 203 -40.10 -19.78 22.33
N GLN A 204 -39.54 -19.30 23.43
CA GLN A 204 -40.28 -19.07 24.68
C GLN A 204 -41.40 -18.03 24.51
N LYS A 205 -41.12 -16.88 23.86
CA LYS A 205 -42.15 -15.85 23.58
C LYS A 205 -43.29 -16.38 22.69
N LYS A 206 -42.99 -17.21 21.70
CA LYS A 206 -44.00 -17.86 20.85
C LYS A 206 -44.84 -18.90 21.61
N ALA A 207 -44.26 -19.59 22.59
CA ALA A 207 -44.97 -20.55 23.43
C ALA A 207 -45.93 -19.84 24.41
N VAL A 208 -45.50 -18.75 25.03
CA VAL A 208 -46.33 -17.93 25.94
C VAL A 208 -47.52 -17.31 25.21
N LYS A 209 -47.32 -16.78 24.00
CA LYS A 209 -48.42 -16.22 23.17
C LYS A 209 -49.43 -17.24 22.64
N LYS A 210 -49.16 -18.54 22.73
CA LYS A 210 -50.06 -19.62 22.27
C LYS A 210 -50.88 -20.26 23.41
N GLN A 211 -50.70 -19.82 24.66
CA GLN A 211 -51.58 -20.24 25.74
C GLN A 211 -52.86 -19.38 25.73
N PRO A 212 -54.06 -19.98 25.57
CA PRO A 212 -55.31 -19.22 25.63
C PRO A 212 -55.54 -18.70 27.06
N GLU A 213 -55.97 -17.45 27.19
CA GLU A 213 -56.50 -16.90 28.44
C GLU A 213 -57.69 -17.76 28.88
N ARG A 214 -57.60 -18.30 30.09
CA ARG A 214 -58.67 -19.06 30.75
C ARG A 214 -59.52 -18.12 31.60
#